data_AF-A0A1E3XBX1-F1
#
_entry.id   AF-A0A1E3XBX1-F1
#
_cell.length_a   1.000
_cell.length_b   1.000
_cell.length_c   1.000
_cell.angle_alpha   90.00
_cell.angle_beta   90.00
_cell.angle_gamma   90.00
#
_symmetry.space_group_name_H-M   'P 1'
#
loop_
_entity.id
_entity.type
_entity.pdbx_description
1 polymer ?
#
loop_
_entity_poly.entity_id
_entity_poly.type
_entity_poly.pdbx_seq_one_letter_code
_entity_poly.pdbx_strand_id
1 'polypeptide(L)' 'MYSKEALSDIFQRVLQFEVQAKQLYDDCIKKLEDKNTIDILQSISNEEKGHIELTKRLMELIKE' A
#
# COMPACT_ATOMS: atom_id res chain seq x y z
N MET A 1 -5.16 7.48 24.16
CA MET A 1 -4.31 8.11 23.13
C MET A 1 -3.15 7.15 22.86
N TYR A 2 -2.80 6.89 21.60
CA TYR A 2 -1.66 6.02 21.29
C TYR A 2 -0.34 6.74 21.58
N SER A 3 0.70 6.00 21.99
CA SER A 3 2.07 6.54 22.08
C SER A 3 2.70 6.65 20.70
N LYS A 4 3.80 7.42 20.57
CA LYS A 4 4.54 7.52 19.31
C LYS A 4 5.10 6.17 18.86
N GLU A 5 5.56 5.35 19.81
CA GLU A 5 6.06 3.99 19.54
C GLU A 5 4.93 3.09 19.03
N ALA A 6 3.77 3.11 19.69
CA ALA A 6 2.61 2.33 19.27
C ALA A 6 2.12 2.72 17.87
N LEU A 7 2.11 4.03 17.56
CA LEU A 7 1.76 4.49 16.21
C LEU A 7 2.81 4.06 15.18
N SER A 8 4.11 4.14 15.51
CA SER A 8 5.18 3.71 14.61
C SER A 8 5.05 2.23 14.24
N ASP A 9 4.79 1.36 15.22
CA ASP A 9 4.58 -0.07 15.00
C ASP A 9 3.33 -0.35 14.15
N ILE A 10 2.24 0.37 14.41
CA ILE A 10 0.99 0.26 13.64
C ILE A 10 1.24 0.64 12.19
N PHE A 11 1.84 1.80 11.92
CA PHE A 11 2.02 2.29 10.55
C PHE A 11 3.13 1.54 9.80
N GLN A 12 4.09 0.96 10.49
CA GLN A 12 5.01 -0.01 9.88
C GLN A 12 4.27 -1.25 9.36
N ARG A 13 3.29 -1.76 10.11
CA ARG A 13 2.46 -2.89 9.67
C ARG A 13 1.52 -2.51 8.52
N VAL A 14 0.90 -1.32 8.60
CA VAL A 14 0.09 -0.78 7.49
C VAL A 14 0.93 -0.71 6.22
N LEU A 15 2.14 -0.13 6.28
CA LEU A 15 3.03 -0.05 5.12
C LEU A 15 3.35 -1.44 4.52
N GLN A 16 3.56 -2.45 5.36
CA GLN A 16 3.77 -3.82 4.89
C GLN A 16 2.53 -4.36 4.16
N PHE A 17 1.32 -4.13 4.68
CA PHE A 17 0.09 -4.56 4.03
C PHE A 17 -0.10 -3.89 2.67
N GLU A 18 0.09 -2.57 2.56
CA GLU A 18 -0.06 -1.85 1.29
C GLU A 18 0.92 -2.37 0.22
N VAL A 19 2.18 -2.62 0.62
CA VAL A 19 3.20 -3.19 -0.30
C VAL A 19 2.81 -4.59 -0.76
N GLN A 20 2.32 -5.45 0.14
CA GLN A 20 1.89 -6.81 -0.19
C GLN A 20 0.65 -6.80 -1.10
N ALA A 21 -0.35 -5.98 -0.79
CA ALA A 21 -1.55 -5.82 -1.60
C ALA A 21 -1.20 -5.39 -3.03
N LYS A 22 -0.35 -4.34 -3.15
CA LYS A 22 0.14 -3.89 -4.44
C LYS A 22 0.83 -5.01 -5.24
N GLN A 23 1.73 -5.76 -4.59
CA GLN A 23 2.45 -6.85 -5.25
C GLN A 23 1.49 -7.95 -5.74
N LEU A 24 0.46 -8.29 -4.97
CA LEU A 24 -0.55 -9.26 -5.38
C LEU A 24 -1.31 -8.80 -6.62
N TYR A 25 -1.73 -7.52 -6.68
CA TYR A 25 -2.38 -6.97 -7.87
C TYR A 25 -1.44 -6.95 -9.08
N ASP A 26 -0.19 -6.50 -8.91
CA ASP A 26 0.83 -6.49 -9.98
C ASP A 26 1.08 -7.90 -10.54
N ASP A 27 1.09 -8.92 -9.69
CA ASP A 27 1.29 -10.31 -10.10
C ASP A 27 0.06 -10.92 -10.78
N CYS A 28 -1.15 -10.50 -10.40
CA CYS A 28 -2.37 -10.86 -11.13
C CYS A 28 -2.38 -10.25 -12.53
N ILE A 29 -2.01 -8.97 -12.67
CA ILE A 29 -1.98 -8.27 -13.97
C ILE A 29 -1.08 -9.01 -14.97
N LYS A 30 0.09 -9.49 -14.54
CA LYS A 30 1.04 -10.23 -15.40
C LYS A 30 0.51 -11.58 -15.92
N LYS A 31 -0.52 -12.14 -15.30
CA LYS A 31 -1.03 -13.50 -15.56
C LYS A 31 -2.38 -13.51 -16.28
N LEU A 32 -2.98 -12.35 -16.49
CA LEU A 32 -4.30 -12.22 -17.11
C LEU A 32 -4.18 -11.73 -18.55
N GLU A 33 -5.16 -12.10 -19.38
CA GLU A 33 -5.29 -11.63 -20.76
C GLU A 33 -6.50 -10.69 -20.94
N ASP A 34 -7.49 -10.76 -20.03
CA ASP A 34 -8.69 -9.92 -20.10
C ASP A 34 -8.37 -8.46 -19.78
N LYS A 35 -8.44 -7.63 -20.82
CA LYS A 35 -8.08 -6.20 -20.72
C LYS A 35 -8.92 -5.44 -19.71
N ASN A 36 -10.21 -5.70 -19.63
CA ASN A 36 -11.10 -5.00 -18.69
C ASN A 36 -10.70 -5.28 -17.23
N THR A 37 -10.41 -6.55 -16.91
CA THR A 37 -9.92 -6.95 -15.59
C THR A 37 -8.54 -6.35 -15.31
N ILE A 38 -7.63 -6.36 -16.29
CA ILE A 38 -6.30 -5.74 -16.16
C ILE A 38 -6.42 -4.26 -15.83
N ASP A 39 -7.26 -3.50 -16.55
CA ASP A 39 -7.43 -2.07 -16.34
C ASP A 39 -7.95 -1.75 -14.93
N ILE A 40 -8.89 -2.55 -14.41
CA ILE A 40 -9.39 -2.43 -13.04
C ILE A 40 -8.28 -2.73 -12.03
N LEU A 41 -7.56 -3.84 -12.19
CA LEU A 41 -6.46 -4.21 -11.28
C LEU A 41 -5.33 -3.19 -11.31
N GLN A 42 -5.04 -2.62 -12.47
CA GLN A 42 -4.03 -1.57 -12.62
C GLN A 42 -4.43 -0.30 -11.88
N SER A 43 -5.71 0.08 -11.93
CA SER A 43 -6.25 1.20 -11.14
C SER A 43 -6.05 0.96 -9.64
N ILE A 44 -6.43 -0.23 -9.15
CA ILE A 44 -6.28 -0.58 -7.73
C ILE A 44 -4.80 -0.58 -7.31
N SER A 45 -3.91 -1.20 -8.09
CA SER A 45 -2.46 -1.19 -7.81
C SER A 45 -1.87 0.23 -7.75
N ASN A 46 -2.41 1.16 -8.53
CA ASN A 46 -2.01 2.56 -8.49
C ASN A 46 -2.52 3.27 -7.22
N GLU A 47 -3.71 2.95 -6.73
CA GLU A 47 -4.22 3.45 -5.45
C GLU A 47 -3.34 2.98 -4.28
N GLU A 48 -2.93 1.71 -4.26
CA GLU A 48 -2.04 1.18 -3.21
C GLU A 48 -0.67 1.88 -3.23
N LYS A 49 -0.17 2.28 -4.40
CA LYS A 49 1.03 3.11 -4.49
C LYS A 49 0.84 4.44 -3.75
N GLY A 50 -0.32 5.08 -3.90
CA GLY A 50 -0.68 6.29 -3.15
C GLY A 50 -0.73 6.05 -1.64
N HIS A 51 -1.34 4.94 -1.20
CA HIS A 51 -1.38 4.56 0.21
C HIS A 51 0.02 4.33 0.81
N ILE A 52 0.92 3.69 0.06
CA ILE A 52 2.33 3.51 0.46
C ILE A 52 3.02 4.86 0.68
N GLU A 53 2.87 5.80 -0.25
CA GLU A 53 3.50 7.13 -0.17
C GLU A 53 2.95 7.93 1.02
N LEU A 54 1.64 7.93 1.22
CA LEU A 54 1.00 8.61 2.35
C LEU A 54 1.40 7.99 3.70
N THR A 55 1.48 6.65 3.78
CA THR A 55 1.89 5.95 5.00
C THR A 55 3.33 6.28 5.37
N LYS A 56 4.24 6.30 4.39
CA LYS A 56 5.64 6.71 4.62
C LYS A 56 5.74 8.12 5.17
N ARG A 57 5.01 9.07 4.56
CA ARG A 57 4.97 10.46 5.04
C ARG A 57 4.43 10.57 6.46
N LEU A 58 3.41 9.79 6.79
CA LEU A 58 2.85 9.76 8.14
C LEU A 58 3.85 9.19 9.16
N MET A 59 4.62 8.17 8.78
CA MET A 59 5.69 7.63 9.62
C MET A 59 6.83 8.64 9.85
N GLU A 60 7.13 9.51 8.89
CA GLU A 60 8.10 10.61 9.06
C GLU A 60 7.62 11.60 10.12
N LEU A 61 6.35 12.02 10.04
CA LEU A 61 5.74 12.96 10.99
C LEU A 61 5.65 12.43 12.43
N ILE A 62 5.54 11.10 12.62
CA ILE A 62 5.51 10.50 13.96
C ILE A 62 6.90 10.52 14.61
N LYS A 63 7.97 10.47 13.79
CA LYS A 63 9.36 10.46 14.26
C LYS A 63 9.86 11.84 14.66
N GLU A 64 9.31 12.90 14.06
CA GLU A 64 9.48 14.30 14.50
C GLU A 64 8.82 14.54 15.86
#